data_AF-A0A957D8X0-F1
#
_entry.id   AF-A0A957D8X0-F1
#
_cell.length_a   1.000
_cell.length_b   1.000
_cell.length_c   1.000
_cell.angle_alpha   90.00
_cell.angle_beta   90.00
_cell.angle_gamma   90.00
#
_symmetry.space_group_name_H-M   'P 1'
#
loop_
_entity.id
_entity.type
_entity.pdbx_description
1 polymer ?
#
loop_
_entity_poly.entity_id
_entity_poly.type
_entity_poly.pdbx_seq_one_letter_code
_entity_poly.pdbx_strand_id
1 'polypeptide(L)' 'MTQTQNLSWMWATDDTIFGLRLDKESGLLHWYEGIGCHCDEAVEIQSMVDFLRRGTPGRIAEPPADVMAELYNLDVF' A
#
# COMPACT_ATOMS: atom_id res chain seq x y z
N MET A 1 -18.28 17.65 4.13
CA MET A 1 -17.59 17.18 2.91
C MET A 1 -17.07 15.79 3.22
N THR A 2 -17.62 14.74 2.62
CA THR A 2 -17.09 13.38 2.74
C THR A 2 -15.81 13.33 1.94
N GLN A 3 -14.66 13.33 2.60
CA GLN A 3 -13.37 13.17 1.93
C GLN A 3 -13.27 11.73 1.44
N THR A 4 -13.21 11.52 0.12
CA THR A 4 -12.96 10.20 -0.45
C THR A 4 -11.52 9.80 -0.08
N GLN A 5 -11.36 8.91 0.89
CA GLN A 5 -10.04 8.35 1.21
C GLN A 5 -9.58 7.46 0.06
N ASN A 6 -8.36 7.68 -0.42
CA ASN A 6 -7.70 6.74 -1.30
C ASN A 6 -7.53 5.40 -0.58
N LEU A 7 -7.79 4.30 -1.30
CA LEU A 7 -7.61 2.93 -0.81
C LEU A 7 -6.61 2.15 -1.66
N SER A 8 -6.06 2.80 -2.68
CA SER A 8 -5.16 2.17 -3.62
C SER A 8 -4.16 3.19 -4.11
N TRP A 9 -2.89 2.80 -4.10
CA TRP A 9 -1.77 3.62 -4.51
C TRP A 9 -0.90 2.81 -5.46
N MET A 10 -0.27 3.51 -6.39
CA MET A 10 0.71 2.94 -7.30
C MET A 10 1.86 3.93 -7.44
N TRP A 11 3.07 3.41 -7.48
CA TRP A 11 4.26 4.21 -7.71
C TRP A 11 5.25 3.41 -8.54
N ALA A 12 6.06 4.12 -9.31
CA ALA A 12 7.11 3.52 -10.12
C ALA A 12 8.47 3.83 -9.50
N THR A 13 9.36 2.85 -9.51
CA THR A 13 10.79 3.05 -9.25
C THR A 13 11.58 2.45 -10.39
N ASP A 14 12.44 3.23 -11.04
CA ASP A 14 13.24 2.86 -12.20
C ASP A 14 12.43 2.12 -13.29
N ASP A 15 12.37 0.78 -13.23
CA ASP A 15 11.70 -0.09 -14.21
C ASP A 15 10.53 -0.91 -13.65
N THR A 16 10.18 -0.75 -12.36
CA THR A 16 9.14 -1.56 -11.70
C THR A 16 8.01 -0.68 -11.16
N ILE A 17 6.77 -1.13 -11.40
CA ILE A 17 5.57 -0.52 -10.82
C ILE A 17 5.18 -1.32 -9.59
N PHE A 18 5.12 -0.63 -8.46
CA PHE A 18 4.61 -1.13 -7.20
C PHE A 18 3.20 -0.63 -6.98
N GLY A 19 2.46 -1.32 -6.13
CA GLY A 19 1.22 -0.79 -5.64
C GLY A 19 0.84 -1.36 -4.29
N LEU A 20 -0.17 -0.71 -3.75
CA LEU A 20 -0.69 -0.97 -2.42
C LEU A 20 -2.19 -0.82 -2.46
N ARG A 21 -2.91 -1.74 -1.85
CA ARG A 21 -4.35 -1.64 -1.64
C ARG A 21 -4.67 -1.86 -0.18
N LEU A 22 -5.49 -0.98 0.39
CA LEU A 22 -6.12 -1.19 1.68
C LEU A 22 -7.44 -1.92 1.47
N ASP A 23 -7.56 -3.11 2.06
CA ASP A 23 -8.85 -3.74 2.31
C ASP A 23 -9.41 -3.19 3.63
N LYS A 24 -10.49 -2.41 3.52
CA LYS A 24 -11.17 -1.81 4.67
C LYS A 24 -11.96 -2.81 5.51
N GLU A 25 -12.41 -3.92 4.92
CA GLU A 25 -13.19 -4.92 5.64
C GLU A 25 -12.28 -5.72 6.58
N SER A 26 -11.06 -6.04 6.12
CA SER A 26 -10.09 -6.79 6.91
C SER A 26 -9.03 -5.94 7.61
N GLY A 27 -8.88 -4.66 7.24
CA GLY A 27 -7.83 -3.76 7.76
C GLY A 27 -6.42 -4.14 7.28
N LEU A 28 -6.34 -4.82 6.13
CA LEU A 28 -5.09 -5.36 5.57
C LEU A 28 -4.60 -4.53 4.39
N LEU A 29 -3.28 -4.35 4.35
CA LEU A 29 -2.52 -3.77 3.25
C LEU A 29 -2.01 -4.89 2.36
N HIS A 30 -2.44 -4.87 1.10
CA HIS A 30 -2.01 -5.78 0.05
C HIS A 30 -0.95 -5.07 -0.78
N TRP A 31 0.26 -5.60 -0.77
CA TRP A 31 1.39 -5.05 -1.50
C TRP A 31 1.62 -5.80 -2.79
N TYR A 32 1.94 -5.07 -3.86
CA TYR A 32 2.12 -5.61 -5.20
C TYR A 32 3.44 -5.10 -5.78
N GLU A 33 4.13 -5.96 -6.51
CA GLU A 33 5.35 -5.67 -7.27
C GLU A 33 5.13 -6.08 -8.73
N GLY A 34 5.64 -5.29 -9.68
CA GLY A 34 5.55 -5.63 -11.09
C GLY A 34 4.13 -5.58 -11.64
N ILE A 35 3.31 -4.62 -11.17
CA ILE A 35 1.94 -4.41 -11.66
C ILE A 35 2.01 -4.11 -13.16
N GLY A 36 1.75 -5.12 -13.97
CA GLY A 36 1.97 -5.11 -15.41
C GLY A 36 1.95 -6.51 -16.03
N CYS A 37 2.22 -7.58 -15.25
CA CYS A 37 2.21 -8.95 -15.76
C CYS A 37 1.44 -9.98 -14.89
N HIS A 38 1.23 -9.73 -13.60
CA HIS A 38 0.38 -10.56 -12.73
C HIS A 38 -0.65 -9.68 -12.05
N CYS A 39 -1.91 -9.83 -12.43
CA CYS A 39 -2.96 -8.88 -12.08
C CYS A 39 -3.56 -9.07 -10.68
N ASP A 40 -3.28 -10.16 -9.96
CA ASP A 40 -4.20 -10.53 -8.87
C ASP A 40 -3.58 -11.01 -7.55
N GLU A 41 -2.27 -11.28 -7.47
CA GLU A 41 -1.66 -11.75 -6.22
C GLU A 41 -0.80 -10.68 -5.56
N ALA A 42 -1.17 -10.34 -4.32
CA ALA A 42 -0.34 -9.52 -3.46
C ALA A 42 0.93 -10.32 -3.12
N VAL A 43 2.10 -9.73 -3.33
CA VAL A 43 3.39 -10.35 -2.98
C VAL A 43 3.60 -10.38 -1.46
N GLU A 44 2.92 -9.49 -0.73
CA GLU A 44 2.90 -9.45 0.73
C GLU A 44 1.55 -8.92 1.21
N ILE A 45 1.04 -9.46 2.31
CA ILE A 45 -0.14 -8.94 3.01
C ILE A 45 0.28 -8.58 4.43
N GLN A 46 -0.01 -7.34 4.84
CA GLN A 46 0.43 -6.77 6.12
C GLN A 46 -0.74 -6.10 6.82
N SER A 47 -0.88 -6.23 8.14
CA SER A 47 -1.86 -5.44 8.89
C SER A 47 -1.42 -3.98 8.98
N MET A 48 -2.37 -3.04 9.13
CA MET A 48 -2.02 -1.64 9.40
C MET A 48 -1.13 -1.49 10.64
N VAL A 49 -1.39 -2.28 11.69
CA VAL A 49 -0.57 -2.28 12.92
C VAL A 49 0.87 -2.71 12.64
N ASP A 50 1.06 -3.74 11.80
CA ASP A 50 2.39 -4.18 11.43
C ASP A 50 3.10 -3.18 10.53
N PHE A 51 2.39 -2.50 9.64
CA PHE A 51 2.94 -1.41 8.84
C PHE A 51 3.43 -0.26 9.73
N LEU A 52 2.61 0.19 10.69
CA LEU A 52 2.99 1.26 11.61
C LEU A 52 4.21 0.89 12.49
N ARG A 53 4.41 -0.40 12.77
CA ARG A 53 5.52 -0.89 13.60
C ARG A 53 6.79 -1.18 12.81
N ARG A 54 6.67 -1.73 11.60
CA ARG A 54 7.79 -2.30 10.83
C ARG A 54 8.08 -1.53 9.53
N GLY A 55 7.14 -0.69 9.09
CA GLY A 55 7.19 0.01 7.81
C GLY A 55 6.85 -0.89 6.62
N THR A 56 7.25 -0.41 5.44
CA THR A 56 7.12 -1.09 4.15
C THR A 56 7.84 -2.44 4.16
N PRO A 57 7.24 -3.52 3.62
CA PRO A 57 7.90 -4.81 3.49
C PRO A 57 9.20 -4.71 2.69
N GLY A 58 10.26 -5.41 3.11
CA GLY A 58 11.58 -5.28 2.48
C GLY A 58 11.68 -5.74 1.02
N ARG A 59 10.65 -6.39 0.47
CA ARG A 59 10.54 -6.76 -0.95
C ARG A 59 9.85 -5.70 -1.81
N ILE A 60 9.37 -4.62 -1.20
CA ILE A 60 8.64 -3.56 -1.87
C ILE A 60 9.47 -2.29 -1.80
N ALA A 61 9.62 -1.60 -2.93
CA ALA A 61 10.25 -0.29 -2.92
C ALA A 61 9.41 0.69 -2.09
N GLU A 62 10.08 1.53 -1.29
CA GLU A 62 9.40 2.44 -0.38
C GLU A 62 8.44 3.38 -1.14
N PRO A 63 7.18 3.52 -0.69
CA PRO A 63 6.25 4.45 -1.31
C PRO A 63 6.76 5.89 -1.21
N PRO A 64 6.40 6.75 -2.18
CA PRO A 64 6.71 8.17 -2.11
C PRO A 64 6.11 8.84 -0.86
N ALA A 65 6.68 9.98 -0.45
CA ALA A 65 6.36 10.61 0.82
C ALA A 65 4.89 11.05 0.96
N ASP A 66 4.24 11.41 -0.15
CA ASP A 66 2.81 11.73 -0.21
C ASP A 66 1.94 10.48 0.06
N VAL A 67 2.26 9.35 -0.57
CA VAL A 67 1.61 8.06 -0.29
C VAL A 67 1.81 7.66 1.17
N MET A 68 3.03 7.77 1.69
CA MET A 68 3.32 7.48 3.10
C MET A 68 2.51 8.38 4.03
N ALA A 69 2.43 9.68 3.74
CA ALA A 69 1.63 10.62 4.52
C ALA A 69 0.13 10.28 4.48
N GLU A 70 -0.39 9.85 3.33
CA GLU A 70 -1.78 9.36 3.24
C GLU A 70 -1.98 8.12 4.11
N LEU A 71 -1.08 7.13 4.05
CA LEU A 71 -1.17 5.90 4.84
C LEU A 71 -1.18 6.16 6.35
N TYR A 72 -0.35 7.09 6.83
CA TYR A 72 -0.32 7.45 8.25
C TYR A 72 -1.56 8.23 8.71
N ASN A 73 -2.26 8.89 7.79
CA ASN A 73 -3.49 9.65 8.08
C ASN A 73 -4.76 8.85 7.75
N LEU A 74 -4.63 7.56 7.44
CA LEU A 74 -5.79 6.71 7.24
C LEU A 74 -6.55 6.53 8.56
N ASP A 75 -7.78 7.03 8.56
CA ASP A 75 -8.74 6.89 9.66
C ASP A 75 -9.35 5.47 9.58
N VAL A 76 -8.56 4.44 9.92
CA VAL A 76 -8.97 3.02 9.85
C VAL A 76 -9.36 2.45 11.21
N PHE A 77 -9.33 3.25 12.30
CA PHE A 77 -9.71 2.81 13.65
C PHE A 77 -10.27 3.95 14.49
#